data_AF-A0A7S1RVH6-F1
#
_entry.id   AF-A0A7S1RVH6-F1
#
_cell.length_a   1.000
_cell.length_b   1.000
_cell.length_c   1.000
_cell.angle_alpha   90.00
_cell.angle_beta   90.00
_cell.angle_gamma   90.00
#
_symmetry.space_group_name_H-M   'P 1'
#
loop_
_entity.id
_entity.type
_entity.pdbx_description
1 polymer ?
#
loop_
_entity_poly.entity_id
_entity_poly.type
_entity_poly.pdbx_seq_one_letter_code
_entity_poly.pdbx_strand_id
1 'polypeptide(L)'
;ADPTASYYLSALAHLAPHVDFWSAPGKDARPSAPSPAPEQLSPTGASSEAPSGTADTGAYQGVFLAKEIQDALEDISAVLSDQQIQHDVILDLETEAHITIPSAALPLPASGSPSALRPRREVAVLWGSTVHYTCGAEPDQDAKTKPRLSPAARFQVSLLQELRNMDVVVVPHWRWPRSDSVEARARVLASLVWEPAGG
;
A
#
# COMPACT_ATOMS: atom_id res chain seq x y z
N ALA A 1 5.38 17.99 -16.22
CA ALA A 1 4.31 17.86 -15.21
C ALA A 1 4.95 17.95 -13.83
N ASP A 2 4.24 18.44 -12.81
CA ASP A 2 4.74 18.43 -11.43
C ASP A 2 4.89 16.98 -10.94
N PRO A 3 6.09 16.51 -10.57
CA PRO A 3 6.30 15.14 -10.11
C PRO A 3 5.47 14.83 -8.86
N THR A 4 5.26 15.83 -8.00
CA THR A 4 4.45 15.71 -6.78
C THR A 4 3.01 15.35 -7.12
N ALA A 5 2.40 16.07 -8.07
CA ALA A 5 1.04 15.78 -8.53
C ALA A 5 0.91 14.37 -9.13
N SER A 6 1.96 13.85 -9.77
CA SER A 6 1.96 12.51 -10.36
C SER A 6 1.96 11.41 -9.29
N TYR A 7 2.72 11.58 -8.19
CA TYR A 7 2.66 10.69 -7.02
C TYR A 7 1.26 10.63 -6.43
N TYR A 8 0.65 11.79 -6.16
CA TYR A 8 -0.69 11.84 -5.57
C TYR A 8 -1.73 11.19 -6.48
N LEU A 9 -1.68 11.42 -7.79
CA LEU A 9 -2.62 10.82 -8.73
C LEU A 9 -2.46 9.30 -8.84
N SER A 10 -1.22 8.80 -8.96
CA SER A 10 -0.94 7.36 -9.00
C SER A 10 -1.39 6.69 -7.70
N ALA A 11 -0.96 7.21 -6.54
CA ALA A 11 -1.33 6.67 -5.25
C ALA A 11 -2.85 6.72 -5.03
N LEU A 12 -3.52 7.86 -5.25
CA LEU A 12 -4.96 7.97 -5.03
C LEU A 12 -5.78 7.07 -5.97
N ALA A 13 -5.37 6.90 -7.22
CA ALA A 13 -6.08 6.02 -8.16
C ALA A 13 -6.10 4.56 -7.69
N HIS A 14 -5.00 4.09 -7.10
CA HIS A 14 -4.87 2.71 -6.63
C HIS A 14 -5.30 2.49 -5.18
N LEU A 15 -5.30 3.56 -4.37
CA LEU A 15 -5.72 3.54 -2.97
C LEU A 15 -7.21 3.79 -2.78
N ALA A 16 -7.90 4.43 -3.73
CA ALA A 16 -9.34 4.74 -3.62
C ALA A 16 -10.21 3.52 -3.21
N PRO A 17 -10.01 2.31 -3.76
CA PRO A 17 -10.78 1.13 -3.33
C PRO A 17 -10.58 0.73 -1.86
N HIS A 18 -9.49 1.18 -1.22
CA HIS A 18 -9.15 0.85 0.17
C HIS A 18 -9.64 1.88 1.18
N VAL A 19 -9.79 3.14 0.76
CA VAL A 19 -10.21 4.23 1.64
C VAL A 19 -11.72 4.18 1.89
N ASP A 20 -12.50 3.74 0.90
CA ASP A 20 -13.96 3.59 1.04
C ASP A 20 -14.37 2.49 2.02
N PHE A 21 -13.50 1.49 2.26
CA PHE A 21 -13.78 0.41 3.22
C PHE A 21 -13.89 0.93 4.67
N TRP A 22 -13.29 2.09 4.97
CA TRP A 22 -13.33 2.71 6.30
C TRP A 22 -14.39 3.82 6.43
N SER A 23 -14.95 4.27 5.30
CA SER A 23 -15.94 5.37 5.24
C SER A 23 -17.39 4.89 5.27
N ALA A 24 -17.70 3.71 5.83
CA ALA A 24 -19.08 3.28 6.07
C ALA A 24 -19.52 3.68 7.49
N PRO A 25 -20.10 4.87 7.72
CA PRO A 25 -20.88 5.11 8.93
C PRO A 25 -22.16 4.25 8.84
N GLY A 26 -22.36 3.42 9.87
CA GLY A 26 -23.57 2.68 10.19
C GLY A 26 -24.70 2.72 9.17
N LYS A 27 -24.74 1.72 8.27
CA LYS A 27 -25.95 1.36 7.53
C LYS A 27 -26.73 0.26 8.25
N ASP A 28 -26.85 0.38 9.58
CA ASP A 28 -27.95 -0.27 10.31
C ASP A 28 -29.20 0.61 10.22
N ALA A 29 -29.66 0.85 8.98
CA ALA A 29 -31.03 1.25 8.75
C ALA A 29 -31.89 0.00 8.92
N ARG A 30 -32.16 -0.33 10.19
CA ARG A 30 -33.20 -1.30 10.56
C ARG A 30 -34.53 -0.79 9.97
N PRO A 31 -35.27 -1.56 9.16
CA PRO A 31 -36.59 -1.15 8.72
C PRO A 31 -37.54 -1.17 9.93
N SER A 32 -37.73 -0.01 10.55
CA SER A 32 -38.78 0.18 11.55
C SER A 32 -40.14 0.08 10.86
N ALA A 33 -40.91 -0.94 11.21
CA ALA A 33 -42.29 -1.09 10.81
C ALA A 33 -43.14 0.09 11.33
N PRO A 34 -44.22 0.49 10.63
CA PRO A 34 -45.08 1.59 11.05
C PRO A 34 -45.97 1.14 12.22
N SER A 35 -45.91 1.85 13.34
CA SER A 35 -46.91 1.77 14.41
C SER A 35 -47.58 3.14 14.57
N PRO A 36 -48.92 3.21 14.70
CA PRO A 36 -49.65 4.47 14.62
C PRO A 36 -49.56 5.30 15.92
N ALA A 37 -49.73 6.61 15.74
CA ALA A 37 -49.70 7.67 16.74
C ALA A 37 -50.74 7.50 17.87
N PRO A 38 -50.61 8.28 18.96
CA PRO A 38 -51.37 9.52 18.98
C PRO A 38 -50.61 10.76 19.48
N GLU A 39 -51.20 11.89 19.10
CA GLU A 39 -50.91 13.29 19.45
C GLU A 39 -50.45 13.54 20.88
N GLN A 40 -49.48 14.44 21.04
CA GLN A 40 -49.64 15.57 21.96
C GLN A 40 -48.72 16.75 21.59
N LEU A 41 -49.33 17.94 21.60
CA LEU A 41 -48.81 19.24 21.21
C LEU A 41 -48.01 19.93 22.32
N SER A 42 -47.09 20.81 21.90
CA SER A 42 -46.67 22.13 22.48
C SER A 42 -45.16 22.23 22.84
N PRO A 43 -44.59 23.45 22.97
CA PRO A 43 -43.70 23.99 21.93
C PRO A 43 -42.37 24.57 22.48
N THR A 44 -41.49 24.96 21.57
CA THR A 44 -40.43 25.98 21.76
C THR A 44 -39.31 25.65 22.76
N GLY A 45 -38.24 25.06 22.23
CA GLY A 45 -36.89 25.15 22.81
C GLY A 45 -35.90 25.10 21.66
N ALA A 46 -35.14 26.18 21.47
CA ALA A 46 -34.24 26.40 20.34
C ALA A 46 -33.31 25.20 20.12
N SER A 47 -33.51 24.51 18.99
CA SER A 47 -32.56 23.53 18.48
C SER A 47 -31.38 24.32 17.91
N SER A 48 -30.35 24.46 18.73
CA SER A 48 -29.02 24.84 18.25
C SER A 48 -28.57 23.70 17.35
N GLU A 49 -28.75 23.87 16.04
CA GLU A 49 -28.08 23.07 15.02
C GLU A 49 -26.58 23.23 15.24
N ALA A 50 -26.01 22.31 16.02
CA ALA A 50 -24.59 22.07 15.96
C ALA A 50 -24.29 21.72 14.49
N PRO A 51 -23.31 22.37 13.84
CA PRO A 51 -22.88 21.94 12.53
C PRO A 51 -22.37 20.51 12.68
N SER A 52 -23.17 19.55 12.23
CA SER A 52 -22.77 18.16 12.01
C SER A 52 -21.81 18.16 10.83
N GLY A 53 -20.61 18.69 11.06
CA GLY A 53 -19.45 18.48 10.23
C GLY A 53 -19.04 17.04 10.42
N THR A 54 -19.62 16.14 9.63
CA THR A 54 -18.95 14.88 9.28
C THR A 54 -17.71 15.28 8.51
N ALA A 55 -16.65 15.62 9.25
CA ALA A 55 -15.38 15.99 8.69
C ALA A 55 -14.94 14.87 7.74
N ASP A 56 -14.53 15.29 6.56
CA ASP A 56 -14.11 14.49 5.40
C ASP A 56 -12.80 13.74 5.70
N THR A 57 -12.78 12.91 6.74
CA THR A 57 -11.60 12.22 7.25
C THR A 57 -11.01 11.24 6.24
N GLY A 58 -11.84 10.73 5.31
CA GLY A 58 -11.40 9.84 4.23
C GLY A 58 -10.51 10.57 3.20
N ALA A 59 -10.83 11.81 2.84
CA ALA A 59 -10.05 12.57 1.87
C ALA A 59 -8.62 12.84 2.36
N TYR A 60 -8.45 13.16 3.65
CA TYR A 60 -7.12 13.38 4.23
C TYR A 60 -6.31 12.08 4.34
N GLN A 61 -6.96 10.94 4.59
CA GLN A 61 -6.29 9.65 4.69
C GLN A 61 -5.58 9.26 3.39
N GLY A 62 -6.22 9.50 2.24
CA GLY A 62 -5.59 9.27 0.94
C GLY A 62 -4.32 10.09 0.72
N VAL A 63 -4.33 11.37 1.15
CA VAL A 63 -3.17 12.28 1.05
C VAL A 63 -2.01 11.81 1.93
N PHE A 64 -2.28 11.44 3.18
CA PHE A 64 -1.23 10.93 4.09
C PHE A 64 -0.59 9.65 3.54
N LEU A 65 -1.40 8.76 2.99
CA LEU A 65 -0.92 7.50 2.44
C LEU A 65 -0.12 7.68 1.15
N ALA A 66 -0.56 8.59 0.27
CA ALA A 66 0.21 8.97 -0.90
C ALA A 66 1.57 9.58 -0.51
N LYS A 67 1.60 10.44 0.51
CA LYS A 67 2.83 11.01 1.04
C LYS A 67 3.74 9.95 1.67
N GLU A 68 3.18 8.99 2.40
CA GLU A 68 3.93 7.85 2.95
C GLU A 68 4.61 7.03 1.83
N ILE A 69 3.86 6.70 0.77
CA ILE A 69 4.40 5.96 -0.38
C ILE A 69 5.51 6.78 -1.06
N GLN A 70 5.29 8.08 -1.27
CA GLN A 70 6.31 8.96 -1.83
C GLN A 70 7.60 8.95 -0.99
N ASP A 71 7.50 9.20 0.31
CA ASP A 71 8.65 9.25 1.23
C ASP A 71 9.40 7.92 1.25
N ALA A 72 8.66 6.81 1.24
CA ALA A 72 9.25 5.48 1.23
C ALA A 72 9.97 5.16 -0.09
N LEU A 73 9.39 5.52 -1.24
CA LEU A 73 10.04 5.31 -2.53
C LEU A 73 11.26 6.22 -2.71
N GLU A 74 11.20 7.47 -2.27
CA GLU A 74 12.37 8.38 -2.24
C GLU A 74 13.50 7.78 -1.38
N ASP A 75 13.16 7.22 -0.21
CA ASP A 75 14.14 6.59 0.68
C ASP A 75 14.75 5.30 0.07
N ILE A 76 13.93 4.42 -0.53
CA ILE A 76 14.42 3.24 -1.25
C ILE A 76 15.33 3.65 -2.41
N SER A 77 14.94 4.68 -3.17
CA SER A 77 15.73 5.23 -4.27
C SER A 77 17.09 5.78 -3.80
N ALA A 78 17.11 6.47 -2.66
CA ALA A 78 18.35 6.95 -2.06
C ALA A 78 19.29 5.79 -1.67
N VAL A 79 18.74 4.73 -1.08
CA VAL A 79 19.49 3.51 -0.72
C VAL A 79 20.05 2.82 -1.97
N LEU A 80 19.26 2.67 -3.03
CA LEU A 80 19.73 2.08 -4.28
C LEU A 80 20.83 2.91 -4.95
N SER A 81 20.70 4.24 -4.91
CA SER A 81 21.69 5.18 -5.43
C SER A 81 23.03 5.08 -4.70
N ASP A 82 23.00 5.00 -3.36
CA ASP A 82 24.19 4.82 -2.53
C ASP A 82 24.93 3.52 -2.86
N GLN A 83 24.18 2.45 -3.15
CA GLN A 83 24.72 1.16 -3.60
C GLN A 83 25.09 1.14 -5.09
N GLN A 84 25.01 2.27 -5.79
CA GLN A 84 25.29 2.42 -7.23
C GLN A 84 24.43 1.48 -8.12
N ILE A 85 23.22 1.15 -7.67
CA ILE A 85 22.28 0.32 -8.41
C ILE A 85 21.42 1.24 -9.29
N GLN A 86 21.49 1.06 -10.60
CA GLN A 86 20.62 1.75 -11.54
C GLN A 86 19.15 1.37 -11.28
N HIS A 87 18.28 2.36 -11.24
CA HIS A 87 16.84 2.18 -11.04
C HIS A 87 16.07 3.40 -11.54
N ASP A 88 14.77 3.21 -11.78
CA ASP A 88 13.85 4.26 -12.20
C ASP A 88 12.61 4.26 -11.30
N VAL A 89 12.11 5.44 -10.93
CA VAL A 89 10.82 5.55 -10.21
C VAL A 89 9.69 5.73 -11.22
N ILE A 90 8.73 4.80 -11.22
CA ILE A 90 7.59 4.79 -12.13
C ILE A 90 6.35 5.30 -11.39
N LEU A 91 5.73 6.34 -11.96
CA LEU A 91 4.55 7.04 -11.42
C LEU A 91 3.44 7.08 -12.46
N ASP A 92 3.04 5.92 -12.98
CA ASP A 92 1.94 5.83 -13.94
C ASP A 92 0.58 5.63 -13.26
N LEU A 93 -0.49 5.68 -14.06
CA LEU A 93 -1.87 5.49 -13.61
C LEU A 93 -2.37 4.06 -13.86
N GLU A 94 -1.57 3.24 -14.56
CA GLU A 94 -1.95 1.86 -14.90
C GLU A 94 -1.56 0.91 -13.76
N THR A 95 -0.50 1.24 -13.04
CA THR A 95 0.11 0.47 -11.97
C THR A 95 0.43 1.37 -10.79
N GLU A 96 0.45 0.76 -9.60
CA GLU A 96 0.87 1.48 -8.40
C GLU A 96 2.31 2.01 -8.53
N ALA A 97 2.58 3.17 -7.95
CA ALA A 97 3.91 3.76 -7.90
C ALA A 97 4.96 2.75 -7.39
N HIS A 98 6.03 2.56 -8.15
CA HIS A 98 7.05 1.54 -7.87
C HIS A 98 8.43 1.97 -8.37
N ILE A 99 9.46 1.28 -7.91
CA ILE A 99 10.82 1.40 -8.44
C ILE A 99 11.12 0.21 -9.34
N THR A 100 11.62 0.47 -10.53
CA THR A 100 12.08 -0.55 -11.46
C THR A 100 13.59 -0.68 -11.37
N ILE A 101 14.08 -1.90 -11.19
CA ILE A 101 15.51 -2.23 -11.19
C ILE A 101 15.80 -3.12 -12.40
N PRO A 102 16.62 -2.66 -13.37
CA PRO A 102 17.05 -3.48 -14.48
C PRO A 102 17.79 -4.72 -13.99
N SER A 103 17.52 -5.87 -14.61
CA SER A 103 18.12 -7.13 -14.20
C SER A 103 19.65 -7.17 -14.35
N ALA A 104 20.21 -6.29 -15.19
CA ALA A 104 21.65 -6.10 -15.35
C ALA A 104 22.28 -5.34 -14.17
N ALA A 105 21.51 -4.54 -13.45
CA ALA A 105 21.98 -3.76 -12.29
C ALA A 105 22.01 -4.59 -11.00
N LEU A 106 21.36 -5.75 -10.98
CA LEU A 106 21.35 -6.65 -9.83
C LEU A 106 22.65 -7.46 -9.75
N PRO A 107 23.25 -7.61 -8.55
CA PRO A 107 24.40 -8.47 -8.35
C PRO A 107 24.12 -9.89 -8.85
N LEU A 108 25.11 -10.50 -9.52
CA LEU A 108 25.02 -11.92 -9.88
C LEU A 108 24.89 -12.75 -8.59
N PRO A 109 23.93 -13.68 -8.47
CA PRO A 109 23.84 -14.54 -7.31
C PRO A 109 25.15 -15.33 -7.17
N ALA A 110 25.78 -15.26 -6.00
CA ALA A 110 27.10 -15.83 -5.73
C ALA A 110 27.14 -17.38 -5.79
N SER A 111 26.01 -18.04 -6.02
CA SER A 111 25.86 -19.49 -6.04
C SER A 111 25.22 -19.90 -7.36
N GLY A 112 25.76 -20.93 -8.01
CA GLY A 112 25.29 -21.54 -9.27
C GLY A 112 23.92 -22.22 -9.15
N SER A 113 22.96 -21.50 -8.58
CA SER A 113 21.59 -21.91 -8.36
C SER A 113 20.91 -22.15 -9.72
N PRO A 114 20.12 -23.24 -9.86
CA PRO A 114 19.41 -23.57 -11.10
C PRO A 114 18.38 -22.50 -11.53
N SER A 115 18.16 -21.46 -10.72
CA SER A 115 17.39 -20.26 -11.11
C SER A 115 18.04 -19.46 -12.24
N ALA A 116 19.30 -19.74 -12.61
CA ALA A 116 19.99 -19.17 -13.77
C ALA A 116 19.30 -19.45 -15.13
N LEU A 117 18.28 -20.33 -15.15
CA LEU A 117 17.48 -20.65 -16.34
C LEU A 117 16.27 -19.74 -16.56
N ARG A 118 15.91 -18.88 -15.60
CA ARG A 118 14.84 -17.89 -15.84
C ARG A 118 15.39 -16.70 -16.62
N PRO A 119 14.68 -16.21 -17.65
CA PRO A 119 15.01 -14.93 -18.26
C PRO A 119 15.10 -13.88 -17.16
N ARG A 120 16.19 -13.11 -17.17
CA ARG A 120 16.45 -12.05 -16.19
C ARG A 120 15.41 -10.94 -16.35
N ARG A 121 14.32 -11.04 -15.59
CA ARG A 121 13.23 -10.04 -15.54
C ARG A 121 13.69 -8.83 -14.74
N GLU A 122 13.18 -7.67 -15.12
CA GLU A 122 13.28 -6.47 -14.28
C GLU A 122 12.55 -6.70 -12.96
N VAL A 123 13.02 -6.05 -11.90
CA VAL A 123 12.39 -6.15 -10.58
C VAL A 123 11.63 -4.87 -10.30
N ALA A 124 10.33 -4.99 -10.03
CA ALA A 124 9.50 -3.91 -9.50
C ALA A 124 9.49 -3.97 -7.97
N VAL A 125 9.87 -2.88 -7.32
CA VAL A 125 9.88 -2.72 -5.86
C VAL A 125 8.71 -1.80 -5.47
N LEU A 126 7.75 -2.38 -4.74
CA LEU A 126 6.55 -1.69 -4.24
C LEU A 126 6.69 -1.37 -2.75
N TRP A 127 6.11 -0.26 -2.30
CA TRP A 127 5.97 0.04 -0.89
C TRP A 127 4.72 -0.62 -0.30
N GLY A 128 4.92 -1.60 0.59
CA GLY A 128 3.85 -2.23 1.34
C GLY A 128 3.43 -1.42 2.57
N SER A 129 2.65 -0.37 2.36
CA SER A 129 2.03 0.41 3.44
C SER A 129 1.00 -0.40 4.24
N THR A 130 0.41 0.21 5.28
CA THR A 130 -0.56 -0.46 6.15
C THR A 130 -1.80 -0.98 5.43
N VAL A 131 -2.26 -0.31 4.36
CA VAL A 131 -3.45 -0.75 3.59
C VAL A 131 -3.19 -1.94 2.67
N HIS A 132 -1.90 -2.22 2.38
CA HIS A 132 -1.51 -3.34 1.54
C HIS A 132 -1.60 -4.67 2.26
N TYR A 133 -1.76 -4.66 3.57
CA TYR A 133 -1.77 -5.86 4.38
C TYR A 133 -3.08 -6.03 5.15
N THR A 134 -3.48 -7.28 5.26
CA THR A 134 -4.59 -7.73 6.09
C THR A 134 -4.08 -8.78 7.06
N CYS A 135 -4.60 -8.75 8.28
CA CYS A 135 -4.46 -9.84 9.24
C CYS A 135 -5.71 -10.69 9.13
N GLY A 136 -5.55 -12.00 8.90
CA GLY A 136 -6.70 -12.90 8.85
C GLY A 136 -7.40 -12.94 10.21
N ALA A 137 -8.72 -12.82 10.21
CA ALA A 137 -9.55 -13.14 11.37
C ALA A 137 -9.98 -14.61 11.25
N GLU A 138 -9.02 -15.54 11.25
CA GLU A 138 -9.38 -16.95 11.39
C GLU A 138 -9.75 -17.17 12.87
N PRO A 139 -10.99 -17.62 13.17
CA PRO A 139 -11.50 -17.68 14.54
C PRO A 139 -10.90 -18.84 15.35
N ASP A 140 -10.00 -19.65 14.77
CA ASP A 140 -9.37 -20.76 15.45
C ASP A 140 -7.85 -20.71 15.27
N GLN A 141 -7.14 -20.76 16.40
CA GLN A 141 -5.69 -20.83 16.61
C GLN A 141 -4.95 -19.50 16.87
N ASP A 142 -4.59 -19.35 18.15
CA ASP A 142 -3.43 -18.67 18.73
C ASP A 142 -2.74 -17.59 17.87
N ALA A 143 -2.98 -16.36 18.28
CA ALA A 143 -2.18 -15.15 18.09
C ALA A 143 -0.77 -15.34 17.48
N LYS A 144 -0.71 -15.38 16.14
CA LYS A 144 0.37 -14.88 15.27
C LYS A 144 -0.05 -15.02 13.81
N THR A 145 -1.18 -14.43 13.43
CA THR A 145 -1.57 -14.38 12.01
C THR A 145 -0.55 -13.54 11.24
N LYS A 146 0.32 -14.23 10.48
CA LYS A 146 1.31 -13.60 9.60
C LYS A 146 0.59 -12.62 8.67
N PRO A 147 1.02 -11.34 8.59
CA PRO A 147 0.44 -10.39 7.66
C PRO A 147 0.41 -10.93 6.24
N ARG A 148 -0.72 -10.78 5.55
CA ARG A 148 -0.90 -11.21 4.15
C ARG A 148 -1.26 -10.00 3.30
N LEU A 149 -0.84 -9.98 2.04
CA LEU A 149 -1.25 -8.94 1.11
C LEU A 149 -2.78 -8.91 0.95
N SER A 150 -3.36 -7.72 0.97
CA SER A 150 -4.78 -7.51 0.69
C SER A 150 -5.11 -7.98 -0.74
N PRO A 151 -6.38 -8.33 -1.05
CA PRO A 151 -6.75 -8.77 -2.39
C PRO A 151 -6.35 -7.79 -3.50
N ALA A 152 -6.47 -6.49 -3.27
CA ALA A 152 -6.08 -5.50 -4.27
C ALA A 152 -4.54 -5.34 -4.37
N ALA A 153 -3.80 -5.43 -3.26
CA ALA A 153 -2.34 -5.46 -3.31
C ALA A 153 -1.84 -6.66 -4.13
N ARG A 154 -2.47 -7.83 -3.95
CA ARG A 154 -2.18 -9.03 -4.78
C ARG A 154 -2.53 -8.82 -6.24
N PHE A 155 -3.62 -8.10 -6.53
CA PHE A 155 -3.97 -7.74 -7.90
C PHE A 155 -2.90 -6.87 -8.54
N GLN A 156 -2.42 -5.83 -7.86
CA GLN A 156 -1.32 -4.97 -8.36
C GLN A 156 -0.03 -5.76 -8.62
N VAL A 157 0.34 -6.64 -7.68
CA VAL A 157 1.48 -7.56 -7.87
C VAL A 157 1.30 -8.43 -9.11
N SER A 158 0.12 -9.01 -9.29
CA SER A 158 -0.19 -9.87 -10.45
C SER A 158 -0.18 -9.06 -11.76
N LEU A 159 -0.66 -7.82 -11.72
CA LEU A 159 -0.69 -6.92 -12.87
C LEU A 159 0.72 -6.63 -13.39
N LEU A 160 1.67 -6.30 -12.50
CA LEU A 160 3.08 -6.08 -12.85
C LEU A 160 3.75 -7.37 -13.34
N GLN A 161 3.45 -8.51 -12.72
CA GLN A 161 4.00 -9.81 -13.12
C GLN A 161 3.54 -10.22 -14.53
N GLU A 162 2.27 -10.08 -14.84
CA GLU A 162 1.68 -10.57 -16.10
C GLU A 162 1.80 -9.55 -17.24
N LEU A 163 1.51 -8.27 -17.00
CA LEU A 163 1.50 -7.26 -18.07
C LEU A 163 2.90 -6.70 -18.38
N ARG A 164 3.76 -6.59 -17.37
CA ARG A 164 5.11 -6.02 -17.53
C ARG A 164 6.21 -7.08 -17.51
N ASN A 165 5.87 -8.36 -17.28
CA ASN A 165 6.83 -9.46 -17.20
C ASN A 165 7.95 -9.18 -16.18
N MET A 166 7.58 -8.60 -15.03
CA MET A 166 8.49 -8.21 -13.95
C MET A 166 8.43 -9.19 -12.77
N ASP A 167 9.54 -9.31 -12.04
CA ASP A 167 9.52 -9.91 -10.71
C ASP A 167 9.16 -8.81 -9.70
N VAL A 168 8.25 -9.08 -8.78
CA VAL A 168 7.71 -8.04 -7.87
C VAL A 168 8.12 -8.31 -6.44
N VAL A 169 8.71 -7.30 -5.82
CA VAL A 169 9.13 -7.29 -4.42
C VAL A 169 8.31 -6.23 -3.69
N VAL A 170 7.54 -6.64 -2.68
CA VAL A 170 6.83 -5.71 -1.81
C VAL A 170 7.64 -5.51 -0.53
N VAL A 171 8.04 -4.27 -0.24
CA VAL A 171 8.76 -3.91 0.98
C VAL A 171 7.75 -3.66 2.10
N PRO A 172 7.64 -4.53 3.12
CA PRO A 172 6.67 -4.31 4.18
C PRO A 172 7.11 -3.14 5.08
N HIS A 173 6.21 -2.18 5.34
CA HIS A 173 6.55 -0.99 6.12
C HIS A 173 7.11 -1.29 7.52
N TRP A 174 6.69 -2.38 8.17
CA TRP A 174 7.21 -2.80 9.48
C TRP A 174 8.61 -3.42 9.43
N ARG A 175 9.09 -3.83 8.24
CA ARG A 175 10.47 -4.34 8.06
C ARG A 175 11.44 -3.22 7.66
N TRP A 176 10.94 -2.07 7.24
CA TRP A 176 11.79 -0.95 6.84
C TRP A 176 12.39 -0.24 8.06
N PRO A 177 13.73 -0.18 8.19
CA PRO A 177 14.37 0.47 9.33
C PRO A 177 14.07 1.96 9.39
N ARG A 178 13.54 2.42 10.53
CA ARG A 178 13.32 3.85 10.82
C ARG A 178 14.62 4.60 11.15
N SER A 179 15.72 3.90 11.39
CA SER A 179 17.03 4.50 11.62
C SER A 179 17.56 5.18 10.36
N ASP A 180 18.38 6.22 10.53
CA ASP A 180 19.06 6.93 9.43
C ASP A 180 20.24 6.14 8.81
N SER A 181 20.48 4.89 9.23
CA SER A 181 21.53 4.05 8.63
C SER A 181 21.06 3.49 7.29
N VAL A 182 21.69 4.02 6.23
CA VAL A 182 21.55 3.52 4.86
C VAL A 182 21.93 2.04 4.78
N GLU A 183 22.94 1.59 5.54
CA GLU A 183 23.39 0.20 5.55
C GLU A 183 22.35 -0.76 6.16
N ALA A 184 21.59 -0.31 7.16
CA ALA A 184 20.49 -1.11 7.70
C ALA A 184 19.38 -1.28 6.66
N ARG A 185 19.02 -0.22 5.95
CA ARG A 185 18.01 -0.24 4.86
C ARG A 185 18.49 -1.07 3.67
N ALA A 186 19.75 -0.91 3.27
CA ALA A 186 20.38 -1.69 2.21
C ALA A 186 20.34 -3.20 2.51
N ARG A 187 20.62 -3.61 3.75
CA ARG A 187 20.52 -5.03 4.17
C ARG A 187 19.09 -5.56 4.12
N VAL A 188 18.09 -4.76 4.47
CA VAL A 188 16.69 -5.18 4.35
C VAL A 188 16.31 -5.33 2.88
N LEU A 189 16.64 -4.35 2.04
CA LEU A 189 16.36 -4.42 0.60
C LEU A 189 17.08 -5.62 -0.05
N ALA A 190 18.33 -5.86 0.33
CA ALA A 190 19.11 -7.02 -0.08
C ALA A 190 18.39 -8.35 0.22
N SER A 191 17.91 -8.50 1.45
CA SER A 191 17.19 -9.70 1.88
C SER A 191 15.83 -9.90 1.20
N LEU A 192 15.27 -8.85 0.61
CA LEU A 192 13.98 -8.91 -0.10
C LEU A 192 14.16 -9.14 -1.60
N VAL A 193 15.20 -8.53 -2.20
CA VAL A 193 15.45 -8.55 -3.64
C VAL A 193 16.35 -9.72 -4.05
N TRP A 194 17.34 -10.08 -3.24
CA TRP A 194 18.38 -11.05 -3.61
C TRP A 194 18.26 -12.41 -2.94
N GLU A 195 17.58 -12.48 -1.80
CA GLU A 195 17.21 -13.75 -1.20
C GLU A 195 15.78 -14.08 -1.65
N PRO A 196 15.58 -14.89 -2.70
CA PRO A 196 14.24 -15.39 -2.99
C PRO A 196 13.77 -16.09 -1.73
N ALA A 197 12.57 -15.74 -1.27
CA ALA A 197 11.93 -16.44 -0.16
C ALA A 197 12.00 -17.94 -0.45
N GLY A 198 12.93 -18.63 0.22
CA GLY A 198 12.96 -20.09 0.25
C GLY A 198 11.57 -20.51 0.71
N GLY A 199 10.93 -21.34 -0.13
CA GLY A 199 9.52 -21.74 0.00
C GLY A 199 9.13 -22.24 1.38
#